data_AF-A0A1J7IS76-F1
#
_entry.id   AF-A0A1J7IS76-F1
#
_cell.length_a   1.000
_cell.length_b   1.000
_cell.length_c   1.000
_cell.angle_alpha   90.00
_cell.angle_beta   90.00
_cell.angle_gamma   90.00
#
_symmetry.space_group_name_H-M   'P 1'
#
loop_
_entity.id
_entity.type
_entity.pdbx_description
1 polymer ?
#
loop_
_entity_poly.entity_id
_entity_poly.type
_entity_poly.pdbx_seq_one_letter_code
_entity_poly.pdbx_strand_id
1 'polypeptide(L)'
;QYGTMEPAILGTCRQIYQEATPVLYSGNVFVVNAPEQMFRLMAQIGPANTKLVKSLELWVPLTADLTAWLRLLDALSKEATGLKSIKIGWGADTKFPWMLQKGAKERGLGDNVLFVRAFAKIRGLEKIHLNGLYAKRWPSYLEEATGAHVRADRGPHLELGAFQYLEVTERAEFVRELKQDLLRDFEKYQKGTEDIIP
;
A
#
# COMPACT_ATOMS: atom_id res chain seq x y z
N GLN A 1 -23.48 18.67 6.33
CA GLN A 1 -22.40 19.04 7.27
C GLN A 1 -21.72 17.75 7.69
N TYR A 2 -20.49 17.50 7.24
CA TYR A 2 -19.74 16.30 7.61
C TYR A 2 -18.96 16.62 8.89
N GLY A 3 -19.31 15.98 9.99
CA GLY A 3 -18.60 16.10 11.25
C GLY A 3 -17.20 15.51 11.12
N THR A 4 -16.20 16.33 11.42
CA THR A 4 -14.83 15.94 11.76
C THR A 4 -14.89 14.76 12.73
N MET A 5 -14.25 13.63 12.44
CA MET A 5 -14.11 12.57 13.44
C MET A 5 -13.12 13.08 14.49
N GLU A 6 -13.64 13.70 15.53
CA GLU A 6 -12.91 13.93 16.77
C GLU A 6 -13.11 12.66 17.61
N PRO A 7 -12.06 11.87 17.91
CA PRO A 7 -12.14 10.83 18.92
C PRO A 7 -12.78 11.41 20.19
N ALA A 8 -13.78 10.75 20.76
CA ALA A 8 -14.60 11.30 21.86
C ALA A 8 -13.79 11.81 23.07
N ILE A 9 -12.57 11.28 23.26
CA ILE A 9 -11.61 11.74 24.27
C ILE A 9 -11.04 13.14 23.95
N LEU A 10 -10.79 13.45 22.67
CA LEU A 10 -10.22 14.73 22.23
C LEU A 10 -11.22 15.89 22.28
N GLY A 11 -12.52 15.61 22.34
CA GLY A 11 -13.57 16.63 22.48
C GLY A 11 -13.72 17.23 23.88
N THR A 12 -13.03 16.69 24.90
CA THR A 12 -13.24 17.09 26.31
C THR A 12 -12.39 18.28 26.76
N CYS A 13 -11.22 18.51 26.15
CA CYS A 13 -10.35 19.63 26.51
C CYS A 13 -9.51 20.08 25.31
N ARG A 14 -9.57 21.38 24.98
CA ARG A 14 -8.82 21.99 23.86
C ARG A 14 -7.31 21.75 23.95
N GLN A 15 -6.76 21.74 25.18
CA GLN A 15 -5.34 21.47 25.40
C GLN A 15 -5.00 20.02 25.07
N ILE A 16 -5.79 19.05 25.58
CA ILE A 16 -5.62 17.62 25.27
C ILE A 16 -5.74 17.39 23.75
N TYR A 17 -6.69 18.05 23.09
CA TYR A 17 -6.83 17.98 21.63
C TYR A 17 -5.54 18.42 20.91
N GLN A 18 -5.00 19.59 21.26
CA GLN A 18 -3.82 20.15 20.61
C GLN A 18 -2.55 19.33 20.86
N GLU A 19 -2.41 18.75 22.06
CA GLU A 19 -1.26 17.93 22.44
C GLU A 19 -1.33 16.52 21.84
N ALA A 20 -2.52 15.91 21.82
CA ALA A 20 -2.69 14.52 21.38
C ALA A 20 -2.80 14.38 19.85
N THR A 21 -3.29 15.40 19.13
CA THR A 21 -3.49 15.35 17.67
C THR A 21 -2.20 15.01 16.89
N PRO A 22 -1.05 15.68 17.14
CA PRO A 22 0.22 15.30 16.51
C PRO A 22 0.65 13.88 16.82
N VAL A 23 0.46 13.42 18.06
CA VAL A 23 0.84 12.06 18.48
C VAL A 23 -0.03 11.02 17.77
N LEU A 24 -1.34 11.26 17.71
CA LEU A 24 -2.30 10.36 17.08
C LEU A 24 -1.99 10.19 15.59
N TYR A 25 -1.85 11.27 14.82
CA TYR A 25 -1.68 11.14 13.37
C TYR A 25 -0.26 10.76 12.97
N SER A 26 0.76 11.17 13.73
CA SER A 26 2.14 10.89 13.37
C SER A 26 2.68 9.57 13.92
N GLY A 27 2.07 9.04 14.98
CA GLY A 27 2.49 7.79 15.64
C GLY A 27 1.78 6.54 15.11
N ASN A 28 0.67 6.69 14.37
CA ASN A 28 -0.10 5.56 13.87
C ASN A 28 0.21 5.24 12.40
N VAL A 29 -0.09 4.00 12.01
CA VAL A 29 -0.09 3.54 10.61
C VAL A 29 -1.54 3.43 10.16
N PHE A 30 -1.90 4.13 9.09
CA PHE A 30 -3.25 4.03 8.52
C PHE A 30 -3.25 3.04 7.37
N VAL A 31 -4.11 2.03 7.49
CA VAL A 31 -4.28 0.98 6.47
C VAL A 31 -5.41 1.39 5.53
N VAL A 32 -5.13 1.38 4.22
CA VAL A 32 -6.03 1.83 3.17
C VAL A 32 -6.08 0.76 2.08
N ASN A 33 -7.28 0.20 1.89
CA ASN A 33 -7.54 -0.83 0.86
C ASN A 33 -8.36 -0.28 -0.32
N ALA A 34 -8.86 0.96 -0.19
CA ALA A 34 -9.63 1.64 -1.22
C ALA A 34 -9.41 3.16 -1.16
N PRO A 35 -9.26 3.86 -2.31
CA PRO A 35 -9.03 5.31 -2.34
C PRO A 35 -10.00 6.14 -1.51
N GLU A 36 -11.27 5.76 -1.48
CA GLU A 36 -12.35 6.46 -0.78
C GLU A 36 -12.15 6.46 0.75
N GLN A 37 -11.44 5.46 1.30
CA GLN A 37 -11.11 5.41 2.72
C GLN A 37 -10.15 6.55 3.08
N MET A 38 -9.10 6.73 2.29
CA MET A 38 -8.13 7.80 2.53
C MET A 38 -8.72 9.18 2.24
N PHE A 39 -9.50 9.33 1.17
CA PHE A 39 -10.20 10.60 0.91
C PHE A 39 -11.15 10.99 2.05
N ARG A 40 -11.91 10.02 2.60
CA ARG A 40 -12.74 10.27 3.79
C ARG A 40 -11.90 10.68 4.99
N LEU A 41 -10.77 10.00 5.25
CA LEU A 41 -9.88 10.36 6.35
C LEU A 41 -9.34 11.78 6.19
N MET A 42 -8.77 12.14 5.03
CA MET A 42 -8.23 13.47 4.78
C MET A 42 -9.30 14.57 4.92
N ALA A 43 -10.51 14.33 4.43
CA ALA A 43 -11.63 15.25 4.59
C ALA A 43 -12.06 15.38 6.06
N GLN A 44 -12.04 14.28 6.82
CA GLN A 44 -12.41 14.26 8.24
C GLN A 44 -11.38 14.94 9.12
N ILE A 45 -10.09 14.77 8.88
CA ILE A 45 -9.04 15.32 9.77
C ILE A 45 -8.61 16.72 9.33
N GLY A 46 -8.88 17.07 8.06
CA GLY A 46 -8.56 18.36 7.46
C GLY A 46 -7.06 18.49 7.09
N PRO A 47 -6.74 19.48 6.24
CA PRO A 47 -5.41 19.60 5.63
C PRO A 47 -4.28 19.87 6.64
N ALA A 48 -4.57 20.51 7.78
CA ALA A 48 -3.59 20.72 8.83
C ALA A 48 -3.13 19.38 9.45
N ASN A 49 -4.07 18.47 9.67
CA ASN A 49 -3.79 17.16 10.28
C ASN A 49 -3.36 16.12 9.25
N THR A 50 -3.77 16.22 7.99
CA THR A 50 -3.26 15.35 6.90
C THR A 50 -1.74 15.43 6.79
N LYS A 51 -1.14 16.60 7.03
CA LYS A 51 0.32 16.79 7.06
C LYS A 51 1.00 16.09 8.24
N LEU A 52 0.26 15.71 9.27
CA LEU A 52 0.81 14.99 10.43
C LEU A 52 0.91 13.48 10.18
N VAL A 53 0.24 12.96 9.15
CA VAL A 53 0.30 11.54 8.79
C VAL A 53 1.70 11.19 8.30
N LYS A 54 2.39 10.32 9.03
CA LYS A 54 3.77 9.90 8.72
C LYS A 54 3.87 8.52 8.06
N SER A 55 2.91 7.63 8.31
CA SER A 55 2.98 6.23 7.90
C SER A 55 1.67 5.74 7.31
N LEU A 56 1.73 5.17 6.10
CA LEU A 56 0.59 4.55 5.43
C LEU A 56 0.90 3.10 5.03
N GLU A 57 -0.12 2.27 5.05
CA GLU A 57 -0.14 0.96 4.42
C GLU A 57 -1.24 0.92 3.37
N LEU A 58 -0.87 0.65 2.12
CA LEU A 58 -1.75 0.63 0.96
C LEU A 58 -1.85 -0.80 0.43
N TRP A 59 -3.05 -1.35 0.34
CA TRP A 59 -3.30 -2.61 -0.38
C TRP A 59 -4.13 -2.32 -1.63
N VAL A 60 -3.54 -2.55 -2.79
CA VAL A 60 -4.19 -2.36 -4.10
C VAL A 60 -4.80 -3.69 -4.51
N PRO A 61 -6.15 -3.84 -4.45
CA PRO A 61 -6.79 -5.10 -4.83
C PRO A 61 -6.65 -5.35 -6.34
N LEU A 62 -6.81 -6.61 -6.74
CA LEU A 62 -6.84 -6.99 -8.16
C LEU A 62 -7.83 -6.15 -8.99
N THR A 63 -9.01 -5.89 -8.43
CA THR A 63 -10.11 -5.17 -9.09
C THR A 63 -10.00 -3.64 -8.95
N ALA A 64 -8.83 -3.13 -8.57
CA ALA A 64 -8.60 -1.71 -8.37
C ALA A 64 -8.88 -0.89 -9.63
N ASP A 65 -9.67 0.19 -9.48
CA ASP A 65 -9.81 1.20 -10.52
C ASP A 65 -8.57 2.08 -10.57
N LEU A 66 -7.83 2.03 -11.69
CA LEU A 66 -6.62 2.80 -11.89
C LEU A 66 -6.87 4.31 -11.69
N THR A 67 -8.00 4.83 -12.17
CA THR A 67 -8.29 6.28 -12.10
C THR A 67 -8.43 6.75 -10.65
N ALA A 68 -9.18 6.03 -9.82
CA ALA A 68 -9.35 6.34 -8.40
C ALA A 68 -8.00 6.30 -7.65
N TRP A 69 -7.15 5.31 -7.92
CA TRP A 69 -5.83 5.22 -7.31
C TRP A 69 -4.88 6.33 -7.77
N LEU A 70 -4.86 6.68 -9.06
CA LEU A 70 -4.07 7.81 -9.55
C LEU A 70 -4.48 9.12 -8.89
N ARG A 71 -5.78 9.34 -8.68
CA ARG A 71 -6.29 10.51 -7.95
C ARG A 71 -5.83 10.52 -6.49
N LEU A 72 -5.85 9.36 -5.82
CA LEU A 72 -5.35 9.27 -4.46
C LEU A 72 -3.85 9.60 -4.39
N LEU A 73 -3.04 9.00 -5.26
CA LEU A 73 -1.59 9.22 -5.28
C LEU A 73 -1.23 10.69 -5.56
N ASP A 74 -1.97 11.33 -6.48
CA ASP A 74 -1.83 12.76 -6.75
C ASP A 74 -2.20 13.61 -5.51
N ALA A 75 -3.30 13.30 -4.83
CA ALA A 75 -3.70 13.99 -3.61
C ALA A 75 -2.67 13.81 -2.47
N LEU A 76 -2.18 12.59 -2.26
CA LEU A 76 -1.12 12.30 -1.28
C LEU A 76 0.15 13.11 -1.57
N SER A 77 0.54 13.23 -2.84
CA SER A 77 1.72 13.99 -3.25
C SER A 77 1.62 15.50 -2.94
N LYS A 78 0.39 16.04 -2.86
CA LYS A 78 0.10 17.46 -2.63
C LYS A 78 -0.22 17.77 -1.17
N GLU A 79 -0.94 16.89 -0.50
CA GLU A 79 -1.57 17.18 0.79
C GLU A 79 -0.89 16.48 1.97
N ALA A 80 -0.34 15.28 1.77
CA ALA A 80 0.31 14.49 2.82
C ALA A 80 1.82 14.77 2.89
N THR A 81 2.20 16.05 3.00
CA THR A 81 3.61 16.48 2.91
C THR A 81 4.51 15.99 4.05
N GLY A 82 3.93 15.49 5.15
CA GLY A 82 4.66 14.88 6.26
C GLY A 82 4.85 13.38 6.15
N LEU A 83 4.40 12.76 5.06
CA LEU A 83 4.47 11.31 4.86
C LEU A 83 5.93 10.86 4.70
N LYS A 84 6.34 9.91 5.55
CA LYS A 84 7.73 9.41 5.63
C LYS A 84 7.86 7.94 5.24
N SER A 85 6.83 7.14 5.50
CA SER A 85 6.85 5.71 5.25
C SER A 85 5.59 5.26 4.54
N ILE A 86 5.76 4.48 3.46
CA ILE A 86 4.65 3.79 2.81
C ILE A 86 5.00 2.32 2.66
N LYS A 87 4.13 1.44 3.15
CA LYS A 87 4.06 0.05 2.72
C LYS A 87 2.99 -0.07 1.65
N ILE A 88 3.29 -0.67 0.51
CA ILE A 88 2.33 -0.83 -0.59
C ILE A 88 2.38 -2.24 -1.16
N GLY A 89 1.18 -2.79 -1.38
CA GLY A 89 0.98 -4.11 -1.94
C GLY A 89 0.04 -4.15 -3.11
N TRP A 90 0.25 -5.11 -3.99
CA TRP A 90 -0.62 -5.36 -5.15
C TRP A 90 -1.12 -6.80 -5.15
N GLY A 91 -2.43 -6.96 -5.29
CA GLY A 91 -3.06 -8.22 -5.60
C GLY A 91 -3.08 -8.48 -7.11
N ALA A 92 -3.00 -9.76 -7.48
CA ALA A 92 -3.25 -10.24 -8.84
C ALA A 92 -3.94 -11.62 -8.76
N ASP A 93 -4.61 -12.04 -9.82
CA ASP A 93 -5.14 -13.40 -9.93
C ASP A 93 -4.06 -14.32 -10.52
N THR A 94 -3.54 -15.21 -9.69
CA THR A 94 -2.51 -16.19 -10.08
C THR A 94 -3.06 -17.59 -10.25
N LYS A 95 -4.38 -17.80 -10.09
CA LYS A 95 -5.00 -19.14 -10.16
C LYS A 95 -4.71 -19.85 -11.48
N PHE A 96 -4.58 -19.09 -12.56
CA PHE A 96 -4.37 -19.62 -13.89
C PHE A 96 -3.16 -18.94 -14.56
N PRO A 97 -2.04 -19.67 -14.77
CA PRO A 97 -0.79 -19.08 -15.26
C PRO A 97 -0.89 -18.36 -16.61
N TRP A 98 -1.79 -18.79 -17.50
CA TRP A 98 -2.01 -18.15 -18.81
C TRP A 98 -2.67 -16.77 -18.71
N MET A 99 -3.27 -16.42 -17.57
CA MET A 99 -3.87 -15.11 -17.33
C MET A 99 -2.83 -14.06 -16.88
N LEU A 100 -1.57 -14.48 -16.62
CA LEU A 100 -0.49 -13.57 -16.26
C LEU A 100 0.26 -13.00 -17.47
N GLN A 101 -0.35 -13.02 -18.66
CA GLN A 101 0.22 -12.38 -19.85
C GLN A 101 0.27 -10.85 -19.71
N LYS A 102 1.32 -10.22 -20.23
CA LYS A 102 1.50 -8.77 -20.17
C LYS A 102 0.25 -8.04 -20.66
N GLY A 103 -0.24 -7.09 -19.86
CA GLY A 103 -1.45 -6.31 -20.16
C GLY A 103 -2.78 -6.98 -19.80
N ALA A 104 -2.77 -8.23 -19.31
CA ALA A 104 -3.96 -8.89 -18.81
C ALA A 104 -4.48 -8.21 -17.53
N LYS A 105 -5.81 -8.13 -17.36
CA LYS A 105 -6.44 -7.48 -16.20
C LYS A 105 -6.13 -8.21 -14.89
N GLU A 106 -5.93 -9.50 -14.99
CA GLU A 106 -5.61 -10.44 -13.93
C GLU A 106 -4.27 -10.13 -13.26
N ARG A 107 -3.40 -9.34 -13.90
CA ARG A 107 -2.14 -8.86 -13.34
C ARG A 107 -2.29 -7.69 -12.36
N GLY A 108 -3.49 -7.12 -12.25
CA GLY A 108 -3.77 -5.99 -11.38
C GLY A 108 -3.02 -4.72 -11.82
N LEU A 109 -2.65 -3.89 -10.84
CA LEU A 109 -1.93 -2.62 -11.10
C LEU A 109 -0.43 -2.68 -10.75
N GLY A 110 0.08 -3.84 -10.35
CA GLY A 110 1.45 -4.00 -9.86
C GLY A 110 2.55 -3.81 -10.91
N ASP A 111 2.20 -3.88 -12.19
CA ASP A 111 3.06 -3.61 -13.32
C ASP A 111 2.61 -2.40 -14.15
N ASN A 112 1.70 -1.59 -13.60
CA ASN A 112 1.18 -0.42 -14.27
C ASN A 112 2.15 0.78 -14.15
N VAL A 113 2.67 1.24 -15.29
CA VAL A 113 3.64 2.35 -15.35
C VAL A 113 3.05 3.68 -14.88
N LEU A 114 1.78 3.97 -15.19
CA LEU A 114 1.15 5.23 -14.75
C LEU A 114 1.01 5.26 -13.23
N PHE A 115 0.67 4.12 -12.63
CA PHE A 115 0.56 3.97 -11.19
C PHE A 115 1.91 4.26 -10.51
N VAL A 116 2.98 3.57 -10.92
CA VAL A 116 4.29 3.72 -10.26
C VAL A 116 4.88 5.11 -10.44
N ARG A 117 4.67 5.73 -11.62
CA ARG A 117 5.05 7.13 -11.87
C ARG A 117 4.28 8.11 -11.00
N ALA A 118 2.98 7.90 -10.79
CA ALA A 118 2.20 8.73 -9.89
C ALA A 118 2.65 8.56 -8.43
N PHE A 119 2.94 7.32 -8.02
CA PHE A 119 3.47 7.01 -6.69
C PHE A 119 4.81 7.70 -6.43
N ALA A 120 5.73 7.69 -7.41
CA ALA A 120 7.02 8.35 -7.32
C ALA A 120 6.96 9.88 -7.16
N LYS A 121 5.80 10.52 -7.42
CA LYS A 121 5.61 11.96 -7.20
C LYS A 121 5.48 12.33 -5.73
N ILE A 122 5.22 11.37 -4.84
CA ILE A 122 5.13 11.62 -3.40
C ILE A 122 6.53 11.93 -2.86
N ARG A 123 6.77 13.19 -2.50
CA ARG A 123 8.07 13.68 -2.02
C ARG A 123 8.20 13.51 -0.51
N GLY A 124 9.45 13.40 -0.05
CA GLY A 124 9.78 13.39 1.38
C GLY A 124 9.68 12.02 2.06
N LEU A 125 9.37 10.96 1.29
CA LEU A 125 9.44 9.57 1.72
C LEU A 125 10.88 9.21 2.09
N GLU A 126 11.03 8.50 3.19
CA GLU A 126 12.30 7.96 3.69
C GLU A 126 12.34 6.44 3.54
N LYS A 127 11.17 5.78 3.62
CA LYS A 127 11.04 4.33 3.57
C LYS A 127 9.87 3.91 2.68
N ILE A 128 10.14 2.99 1.76
CA ILE A 128 9.12 2.34 0.94
C ILE A 128 9.25 0.84 1.12
N HIS A 129 8.14 0.17 1.41
CA HIS A 129 8.09 -1.29 1.50
C HIS A 129 7.11 -1.85 0.47
N LEU A 130 7.63 -2.53 -0.54
CA LEU A 130 6.83 -3.20 -1.57
C LEU A 130 6.54 -4.64 -1.15
N ASN A 131 5.29 -5.08 -1.31
CA ASN A 131 4.90 -6.48 -1.18
C ASN A 131 3.87 -6.87 -2.26
N GLY A 132 3.48 -8.16 -2.31
CA GLY A 132 2.54 -8.62 -3.32
C GLY A 132 3.17 -8.81 -4.69
N LEU A 133 2.39 -8.61 -5.74
CA LEU A 133 2.78 -8.84 -7.13
C LEU A 133 3.04 -7.51 -7.81
N TYR A 134 4.27 -7.03 -7.71
CA TYR A 134 4.77 -5.82 -8.37
C TYR A 134 5.81 -6.18 -9.41
N ALA A 135 6.11 -5.28 -10.33
CA ALA A 135 7.05 -5.57 -11.40
C ALA A 135 8.52 -5.33 -11.02
N LYS A 136 9.41 -6.06 -11.71
CA LYS A 136 10.81 -6.29 -11.31
C LYS A 136 11.64 -5.05 -11.09
N ARG A 137 11.39 -3.99 -11.85
CA ARG A 137 12.16 -2.73 -11.81
C ARG A 137 11.63 -1.70 -10.80
N TRP A 138 10.52 -1.97 -10.12
CA TRP A 138 9.85 -1.00 -9.25
C TRP A 138 10.71 -0.64 -8.04
N PRO A 139 11.39 -1.61 -7.37
CA PRO A 139 12.26 -1.26 -6.25
C PRO A 139 13.34 -0.25 -6.62
N SER A 140 14.13 -0.54 -7.68
CA SER A 140 15.24 0.33 -8.10
C SER A 140 14.74 1.67 -8.63
N TYR A 141 13.69 1.66 -9.45
CA TYR A 141 13.09 2.89 -9.96
C TYR A 141 12.59 3.81 -8.84
N LEU A 142 11.92 3.26 -7.83
CA LEU A 142 11.40 4.06 -6.73
C LEU A 142 12.50 4.59 -5.83
N GLU A 143 13.57 3.81 -5.60
CA GLU A 143 14.74 4.26 -4.86
C GLU A 143 15.41 5.44 -5.57
N GLU A 144 15.63 5.35 -6.88
CA GLU A 144 16.20 6.41 -7.70
C GLU A 144 15.29 7.65 -7.79
N ALA A 145 13.99 7.45 -8.06
CA ALA A 145 13.06 8.55 -8.33
C ALA A 145 12.65 9.33 -7.06
N THR A 146 12.64 8.67 -5.90
CA THR A 146 12.18 9.29 -4.64
C THR A 146 13.31 9.60 -3.66
N GLY A 147 14.47 8.93 -3.80
CA GLY A 147 15.56 8.98 -2.82
C GLY A 147 15.27 8.24 -1.51
N ALA A 148 14.12 7.54 -1.41
CA ALA A 148 13.76 6.75 -0.24
C ALA A 148 14.46 5.39 -0.25
N HIS A 149 14.72 4.82 0.93
CA HIS A 149 15.18 3.44 1.01
C HIS A 149 14.04 2.48 0.67
N VAL A 150 14.24 1.62 -0.34
CA VAL A 150 13.21 0.70 -0.81
C VAL A 150 13.52 -0.73 -0.39
N ARG A 151 12.61 -1.34 0.39
CA ARG A 151 12.59 -2.77 0.67
C ARG A 151 11.49 -3.43 -0.15
N ALA A 152 11.77 -4.59 -0.71
CA ALA A 152 10.79 -5.34 -1.50
C ALA A 152 10.75 -6.81 -1.08
N ASP A 153 9.59 -7.28 -0.63
CA ASP A 153 9.39 -8.69 -0.29
C ASP A 153 9.03 -9.48 -1.54
N ARG A 154 9.48 -10.74 -1.63
CA ARG A 154 9.13 -11.64 -2.73
C ARG A 154 7.81 -12.34 -2.41
N GLY A 155 6.77 -12.05 -3.19
CA GLY A 155 5.44 -12.62 -3.04
C GLY A 155 4.53 -11.85 -2.07
N PRO A 156 3.22 -12.16 -2.05
CA PRO A 156 2.28 -11.53 -1.14
C PRO A 156 2.56 -11.88 0.32
N HIS A 157 2.31 -10.91 1.19
CA HIS A 157 2.41 -11.09 2.64
C HIS A 157 1.24 -11.94 3.10
N LEU A 158 1.51 -13.16 3.57
CA LEU A 158 0.53 -14.00 4.25
C LEU A 158 0.35 -13.47 5.67
N GLU A 159 -0.79 -12.86 5.99
CA GLU A 159 -1.16 -12.64 7.37
C GLU A 159 -1.42 -13.99 8.04
N LEU A 160 -0.50 -14.42 8.91
CA LEU A 160 -0.56 -15.71 9.61
C LEU A 160 -1.86 -15.91 10.44
N GLY A 161 -2.59 -14.82 10.73
CA GLY A 161 -3.90 -14.86 11.38
C GLY A 161 -5.01 -15.48 10.53
N ALA A 162 -4.86 -15.52 9.19
CA ALA A 162 -5.88 -16.04 8.28
C ALA A 162 -6.12 -17.56 8.41
N PHE A 163 -5.22 -18.27 9.07
CA PHE A 163 -5.28 -19.75 9.21
C PHE A 163 -5.38 -20.18 10.66
N GLN A 164 -5.91 -19.33 11.54
CA GLN A 164 -6.01 -19.63 12.97
C GLN A 164 -6.85 -20.87 13.32
N TYR A 165 -7.63 -21.35 12.36
CA TYR A 165 -8.55 -22.48 12.49
C TYR A 165 -7.90 -23.85 12.21
N LEU A 166 -6.69 -23.89 11.65
CA LEU A 166 -5.94 -25.13 11.41
C LEU A 166 -5.14 -25.54 12.66
N GLU A 167 -4.98 -26.85 12.89
CA GLU A 167 -4.05 -27.36 13.91
C GLU A 167 -2.62 -26.86 13.66
N VAL A 168 -1.80 -26.74 14.70
CA VAL A 168 -0.49 -26.06 14.62
C VAL A 168 0.46 -26.73 13.60
N THR A 169 0.47 -28.05 13.57
CA THR A 169 1.27 -28.87 12.64
C THR A 169 0.76 -28.77 11.20
N GLU A 170 -0.54 -28.92 11.00
CA GLU A 170 -1.19 -28.78 9.68
C GLU A 170 -1.01 -27.35 9.13
N ARG A 171 -1.09 -26.34 10.00
CA ARG A 171 -0.84 -24.95 9.66
C ARG A 171 0.59 -24.73 9.20
N ALA A 172 1.58 -25.33 9.86
CA ALA A 172 2.97 -25.14 9.50
C ALA A 172 3.29 -25.71 8.11
N GLU A 173 2.78 -26.91 7.81
CA GLU A 173 2.95 -27.53 6.50
C GLU A 173 2.16 -26.78 5.41
N PHE A 174 0.90 -26.45 5.66
CA PHE A 174 0.05 -25.69 4.74
C PHE A 174 0.64 -24.30 4.45
N VAL A 175 1.12 -23.58 5.46
CA VAL A 175 1.76 -22.27 5.28
C VAL A 175 3.06 -22.41 4.48
N ARG A 176 3.82 -23.50 4.66
CA ARG A 176 5.04 -23.76 3.89
C ARG A 176 4.73 -23.99 2.41
N GLU A 177 3.74 -24.83 2.12
CA GLU A 177 3.31 -25.11 0.74
C GLU A 177 2.75 -23.86 0.06
N LEU A 178 1.86 -23.14 0.75
CA LEU A 178 1.30 -21.89 0.26
C LEU A 178 2.38 -20.85 -0.03
N LYS A 179 3.40 -20.72 0.83
CA LYS A 179 4.54 -19.83 0.57
C LYS A 179 5.30 -20.23 -0.70
N GLN A 180 5.49 -21.53 -0.94
CA GLN A 180 6.17 -22.01 -2.14
C GLN A 180 5.34 -21.76 -3.41
N ASP A 181 4.02 -21.92 -3.35
CA ASP A 181 3.12 -21.58 -4.47
C ASP A 181 3.15 -20.09 -4.77
N LEU A 182 3.02 -19.26 -3.73
CA LEU A 182 3.08 -17.80 -3.85
C LEU A 182 4.42 -17.30 -4.41
N LEU A 183 5.53 -17.92 -4.01
CA LEU A 183 6.85 -17.59 -4.56
C LEU A 183 6.93 -17.95 -6.04
N ARG A 184 6.45 -19.14 -6.44
CA ARG A 184 6.40 -19.57 -7.84
C ARG A 184 5.54 -18.63 -8.68
N ASP A 185 4.41 -18.20 -8.15
CA ASP A 185 3.52 -17.26 -8.84
C ASP A 185 4.15 -15.87 -8.95
N PHE A 186 4.84 -15.40 -7.92
CA PHE A 186 5.64 -14.17 -7.97
C PHE A 186 6.71 -14.25 -9.06
N GLU A 187 7.48 -15.35 -9.13
CA GLU A 187 8.50 -15.54 -10.17
C GLU A 187 7.92 -15.55 -11.59
N LYS A 188 6.79 -16.21 -11.80
CA LYS A 188 6.07 -16.17 -13.09
C LYS A 188 5.60 -14.75 -13.42
N TYR A 189 5.07 -14.04 -12.43
CA TYR A 189 4.67 -12.64 -12.60
C TYR A 189 5.87 -11.77 -13.02
N GLN A 190 7.03 -11.93 -12.37
CA GLN A 190 8.26 -11.19 -12.67
C GLN A 190 8.72 -11.36 -14.12
N LYS A 191 8.65 -12.59 -14.67
CA LYS A 191 9.05 -12.87 -16.06
C LYS A 191 8.27 -12.02 -17.07
N GLY A 192 7.01 -11.72 -16.77
CA GLY A 192 6.17 -10.85 -17.61
C GLY A 192 6.49 -9.35 -17.53
N THR A 193 7.50 -8.94 -16.74
CA THR A 193 7.76 -7.53 -16.41
C THR A 193 9.16 -7.03 -16.76
N GLU A 194 10.00 -7.88 -17.35
CA GLU A 194 11.43 -7.59 -17.56
C GLU A 194 11.66 -6.42 -18.53
N ASP A 195 10.74 -6.26 -19.49
CA ASP A 195 10.73 -5.23 -20.52
C ASP A 195 9.89 -4.00 -20.14
N ILE A 196 9.28 -3.97 -18.95
CA ILE A 196 8.50 -2.81 -18.51
C ILE A 196 9.45 -1.78 -17.92
N ILE A 197 9.51 -0.62 -18.56
CA ILE A 197 10.36 0.51 -18.18
C ILE A 197 9.46 1.59 -17.57
N PRO A 198 9.71 1.98 -16.31
CA PRO A 198 8.92 2.97 -15.59
C PRO A 198 9.20 4.42 -16.01
#